data_AF-A0A1V6CXR5-F1
#
_entry.id   AF-A0A1V6CXR5-F1
#
_cell.length_a   1.000
_cell.length_b   1.000
_cell.length_c   1.000
_cell.angle_alpha   90.00
_cell.angle_beta   90.00
_cell.angle_gamma   90.00
#
_symmetry.space_group_name_H-M   'P 1'
#
loop_
_entity.id
_entity.type
_entity.pdbx_description
1 polymer ?
#
loop_
_entity_poly.entity_id
_entity_poly.type
_entity_poly.pdbx_seq_one_letter_code
_entity_poly.pdbx_strand_id
1 'polypeptide(L)' 'MSDEEFARLLLAQFGNIQRVLLPGHAYYIWGGYSNIVNYPRALTECELYFSQMVIWVKEHPVLTRKDFMGNHEWCFYG' A
#
# COMPACT_ATOMS: atom_id res chain seq x y z
N MET A 1 14.59 -9.01 6.57
CA MET A 1 13.99 -7.97 7.44
C MET A 1 12.95 -8.67 8.29
N SER A 2 12.88 -8.37 9.60
CA SER A 2 11.82 -8.90 10.45
C SER A 2 10.50 -8.17 10.19
N ASP A 3 9.38 -8.78 10.54
CA ASP A 3 8.05 -8.15 10.41
C ASP A 3 7.97 -6.85 11.23
N GLU A 4 8.60 -6.84 12.41
CA GLU A 4 8.69 -5.67 13.28
C GLU A 4 9.45 -4.52 12.61
N GLU A 5 10.61 -4.79 12.01
CA GLU A 5 11.38 -3.77 11.32
C GLU A 5 10.63 -3.25 10.09
N PHE A 6 9.92 -4.13 9.37
CA PHE A 6 9.08 -3.70 8.26
C PHE A 6 7.94 -2.79 8.70
N ALA A 7 7.24 -3.15 9.77
CA ALA A 7 6.18 -2.32 10.35
C ALA A 7 6.72 -0.95 10.78
N ARG A 8 7.89 -0.91 11.44
CA ARG A 8 8.56 0.33 11.84
C ARG A 8 8.85 1.23 10.64
N LEU A 9 9.33 0.65 9.54
CA LEU A 9 9.62 1.39 8.30
C LEU A 9 8.35 1.92 7.64
N LEU A 10 7.25 1.16 7.64
CA LEU A 10 5.96 1.62 7.11
C LEU A 10 5.43 2.82 7.91
N LEU A 11 5.49 2.77 9.25
CA LEU A 11 5.09 3.90 10.09
C LEU A 11 5.97 5.13 9.84
N ALA A 12 7.28 4.94 9.70
CA ALA A 12 8.20 6.05 9.39
C ALA A 12 7.89 6.68 8.02
N GLN A 13 7.57 5.86 7.02
CA GLN A 13 7.23 6.34 5.69
C GLN A 13 5.86 7.04 5.68
N PHE A 14 4.83 6.44 6.27
CA PHE A 14 3.46 6.97 6.21
C PHE A 14 3.29 8.16 7.13
N GLY A 15 3.99 8.20 8.27
CA GLY A 15 4.06 9.38 9.12
C GLY A 15 4.68 10.59 8.40
N ASN A 16 5.62 10.35 7.47
CA ASN A 16 6.12 11.44 6.61
C ASN A 16 5.06 11.98 5.66
N ILE A 17 4.18 11.13 5.13
CA ILE A 17 3.05 11.54 4.29
C ILE A 17 2.11 12.40 5.13
N GLN A 18 1.65 11.89 6.28
CA GLN A 18 0.74 12.63 7.16
C GLN A 18 1.29 13.99 7.58
N ARG A 19 2.60 14.07 7.86
CA ARG A 19 3.27 15.32 8.26
C ARG A 19 3.19 16.43 7.19
N VAL A 20 3.14 16.06 5.90
CA VAL A 20 3.21 17.04 4.79
C VAL A 20 1.92 17.14 3.98
N LEU A 21 0.99 16.21 4.16
CA LEU A 21 -0.28 16.20 3.44
C LEU A 21 -1.19 17.32 3.96
N LEU A 22 -1.61 18.21 3.07
CA LEU A 22 -2.49 19.32 3.42
C LEU A 22 -3.95 18.83 3.54
N PRO A 23 -4.80 19.51 4.34
CA PRO A 23 -6.21 19.17 4.44
C PRO A 23 -6.89 19.06 3.08
N GLY A 24 -7.67 17.99 2.87
CA GLY A 24 -8.41 17.73 1.63
C GLY A 24 -7.55 17.22 0.45
N HIS A 25 -6.26 17.00 0.64
CA HIS A 25 -5.38 16.44 -0.40
C HIS A 25 -5.36 14.91 -0.34
N ALA A 26 -5.12 14.30 -1.49
CA ALA A 26 -5.11 12.86 -1.64
C ALA A 26 -3.68 12.26 -1.63
N TYR A 27 -3.58 10.99 -1.28
CA TYR A 27 -2.41 10.16 -1.45
C TYR A 27 -2.72 8.88 -2.25
N TYR A 28 -1.67 8.34 -2.88
CA TYR A 28 -1.73 7.08 -3.63
C TYR A 28 -0.51 6.24 -3.25
N ILE A 29 -0.73 5.11 -2.58
CA ILE A 29 0.34 4.20 -2.17
C ILE A 29 0.20 2.89 -2.94
N TRP A 30 1.14 2.61 -3.83
CA TRP A 30 1.17 1.37 -4.60
C TRP A 30 1.84 0.25 -3.81
N GLY A 31 1.22 -0.93 -3.82
CA GLY A 31 1.68 -2.10 -3.08
C GLY A 31 1.38 -3.40 -3.80
N GLY A 32 2.26 -4.39 -3.60
CA GLY A 32 2.02 -5.74 -4.05
C GLY A 32 1.09 -6.50 -3.10
N TYR A 33 0.27 -7.41 -3.65
CA TYR A 33 -0.68 -8.21 -2.87
C TYR A 33 -0.02 -9.04 -1.76
N SER A 34 1.27 -9.40 -1.90
CA SER A 34 2.00 -10.21 -0.91
C SER A 34 2.11 -9.54 0.46
N ASN A 35 2.07 -8.21 0.49
CA ASN A 35 2.27 -7.42 1.69
C ASN A 35 0.99 -6.72 2.15
N ILE A 36 -0.16 -7.08 1.57
CA ILE A 36 -1.45 -6.41 1.78
C ILE A 36 -1.79 -6.22 3.26
N VAL A 37 -1.49 -7.21 4.10
CA VAL A 37 -1.80 -7.21 5.54
C VAL A 37 -1.05 -6.12 6.32
N ASN A 38 0.06 -5.62 5.78
CA ASN A 38 0.93 -4.68 6.48
C ASN A 38 0.44 -3.22 6.37
N TYR A 39 -0.31 -2.87 5.32
CA TYR A 39 -0.70 -1.49 5.03
C TYR A 39 -1.86 -0.96 5.89
N PRO A 40 -2.97 -1.70 6.14
CA PRO A 40 -4.13 -1.15 6.85
C PRO A 40 -3.80 -0.63 8.25
N ARG A 41 -2.97 -1.39 9.00
CA ARG A 41 -2.54 -0.99 10.34
C ARG A 41 -1.70 0.28 10.30
N ALA A 42 -0.72 0.36 9.40
CA ALA A 42 0.15 1.52 9.26
C ALA A 42 -0.62 2.78 8.82
N LEU A 43 -1.59 2.65 7.91
CA LEU A 43 -2.46 3.76 7.49
C LEU A 43 -3.26 4.30 8.68
N THR A 44 -3.84 3.39 9.49
CA THR A 44 -4.64 3.75 10.66
C THR A 44 -3.78 4.44 11.72
N GLU A 45 -2.61 3.88 12.05
CA GLU A 45 -1.69 4.44 13.06
C GLU A 45 -1.09 5.80 12.63
N CYS A 46 -0.98 6.06 11.33
CA CYS A 46 -0.54 7.35 10.80
C CYS A 46 -1.70 8.33 10.52
N GLU A 47 -2.93 8.02 10.94
CA GLU A 47 -4.11 8.86 10.75
C GLU A 47 -4.40 9.21 9.28
N LEU A 48 -3.97 8.34 8.36
CA LEU A 48 -4.26 8.47 6.93
C LEU A 48 -5.61 7.81 6.64
N TYR A 49 -6.62 8.62 6.34
CA TYR A 49 -7.93 8.12 5.95
C TYR A 49 -7.82 7.26 4.70
N PHE A 50 -8.37 6.05 4.71
CA PHE A 50 -8.40 5.15 3.56
C PHE A 50 -9.74 5.26 2.85
N SER A 51 -9.73 5.80 1.63
CA SER A 51 -10.93 6.03 0.82
C SER A 51 -11.32 4.79 0.01
N GLN A 52 -10.40 4.24 -0.78
CA GLN A 52 -10.70 3.09 -1.65
C GLN A 52 -9.46 2.29 -2.04
N MET A 53 -9.68 1.02 -2.39
CA MET A 53 -8.67 0.21 -3.07
C MET A 53 -8.80 0.39 -4.58
N VAL A 54 -7.78 0.96 -5.22
CA VAL A 54 -7.72 1.05 -6.69
C VAL A 54 -6.94 -0.16 -7.23
N ILE A 55 -7.52 -0.84 -8.20
CA ILE A 55 -6.88 -1.96 -8.89
C ILE A 55 -6.46 -1.53 -10.29
N TRP A 56 -5.15 -1.48 -10.51
CA TRP A 56 -4.63 -1.34 -11.87
C TRP A 56 -4.50 -2.72 -12.50
N VAL A 57 -5.42 -3.04 -13.41
CA VAL A 57 -5.29 -4.22 -14.27
C VAL A 57 -4.33 -3.88 -15.40
N LYS A 58 -3.18 -4.57 -15.42
CA LYS A 58 -2.10 -4.31 -16.38
C LYS A 58 -2.33 -4.96 -17.74
N GLU A 59 -3.30 -5.87 -17.83
CA GLU A 59 -3.61 -6.70 -19.02
C GLU A 59 -2.43 -7.54 -19.56
N HIS A 60 -1.28 -7.50 -18.89
CA HIS A 60 -0.08 -8.25 -19.20
C HIS A 60 0.33 -9.08 -17.96
N PRO A 61 -0.13 -10.34 -17.86
CA PRO A 61 0.18 -11.19 -16.72
C PRO A 61 1.68 -11.53 -16.64
N VAL A 62 2.25 -11.49 -15.43
CA VAL A 62 3.65 -11.84 -15.19
C VAL A 62 3.80 -13.36 -15.20
N LEU A 63 4.72 -13.88 -16.03
CA LEU A 63 5.08 -15.30 -16.06
C LEU A 63 5.77 -15.69 -14.75
N THR A 64 5.20 -16.68 -14.05
CA THR A 64 5.72 -17.20 -12.79
C THR A 64 5.55 -18.72 -12.72
N ARG A 65 6.04 -19.33 -11.63
CA ARG A 65 5.81 -20.76 -11.32
C ARG A 65 4.61 -20.99 -10.39
N LYS A 66 3.69 -20.03 -10.28
CA LYS A 66 2.48 -20.11 -9.43
C LYS A 66 1.28 -20.55 -10.24
N ASP A 67 0.23 -21.02 -9.55
CA ASP A 67 -1.03 -21.46 -10.19
C ASP A 67 -1.76 -20.35 -10.94
N PHE A 68 -1.58 -19.09 -10.50
CA PHE A 68 -2.14 -17.90 -11.15
C PHE A 68 -1.04 -16.89 -11.46
N MET A 69 -1.13 -16.29 -12.64
CA MET A 69 -0.26 -15.20 -13.06
C MET A 69 -0.83 -13.86 -12.59
N GLY A 70 -0.06 -13.14 -11.76
CA GLY A 70 -0.43 -11.80 -11.34
C GLY A 70 -0.47 -10.84 -12.53
N ASN A 71 -1.59 -10.15 -12.72
CA ASN A 71 -1.83 -9.22 -13.82
C ASN A 71 -2.31 -7.84 -13.34
N HIS A 72 -2.21 -7.56 -12.05
CA HIS A 72 -2.70 -6.31 -11.47
C HIS A 72 -1.81 -5.82 -10.32
N GLU A 73 -1.96 -4.54 -9.99
CA GLU A 73 -1.35 -3.88 -8.83
C GLU A 73 -2.42 -3.19 -7.99
N TRP A 74 -2.15 -3.08 -6.69
CA TRP A 74 -3.06 -2.53 -5.70
C TRP A 74 -2.57 -1.13 -5.34
N CYS A 75 -3.49 -0.19 -5.22
CA CYS A 75 -3.21 1.14 -4.69
C CYS A 75 -4.15 1.47 -3.54
N PHE A 76 -3.56 1.78 -2.39
CA PHE A 76 -4.25 2.32 -1.24
C PHE A 76 -4.43 3.83 -1.46
N TYR A 77 -5.66 4.23 -1.77
CA TYR A 77 -6.02 5.63 -2.03
C TYR A 77 -6.77 6.22 -0.84
N GLY A 78 -6.42 7.44 -0.50
CA GLY A 78 -7.03 8.21 0.58
C GLY A 78 -6.92 9.70 0.35
#